data_AF-A0A1E1KEY6-F1
#
_entry.id   AF-A0A1E1KEY6-F1
#
_cell.length_a   1.000
_cell.length_b   1.000
_cell.length_c   1.000
_cell.angle_alpha   90.00
_cell.angle_beta   90.00
_cell.angle_gamma   90.00
#
_symmetry.space_group_name_H-M   'P 1'
#
loop_
_entity.id
_entity.type
_entity.pdbx_description
1 polymer ?
#
loop_
_entity_poly.entity_id
_entity_poly.type
_entity_poly.pdbx_seq_one_letter_code
_entity_poly.pdbx_strand_id
1 'polypeptide(L)'
;MPPKPKPTNWAMWGKMLAAGGICCIGGPALVIWVSPTEEELFLKYNPELQKRSLENRVQKQEDFDHFAMKLREYSKSDRPIWVAAGQDERKTRDGKIAEQAKLVEEMRKRKEEMRNDGIKPVPGGSL
;
A
#
# COMPACT_ATOMS: atom_id res chain seq x y z
N MET A 1 -61.96 15.46 6.18
CA MET A 1 -61.55 14.37 7.10
C MET A 1 -60.19 13.87 6.63
N PRO A 2 -59.14 13.79 7.49
CA PRO A 2 -57.86 13.23 7.06
C PRO A 2 -58.00 11.72 6.79
N PRO A 3 -57.34 11.17 5.76
CA PRO A 3 -57.43 9.75 5.44
C PRO A 3 -56.82 8.88 6.56
N LYS A 4 -57.53 7.82 6.95
CA LYS A 4 -57.05 6.84 7.95
C LYS A 4 -55.76 6.17 7.45
N PRO A 5 -54.75 5.97 8.31
CA PRO A 5 -53.50 5.31 7.93
C PRO A 5 -53.76 3.85 7.55
N LYS A 6 -53.18 3.40 6.44
CA LYS A 6 -53.28 2.01 5.97
C LYS A 6 -52.44 1.10 6.88
N PRO A 7 -52.92 -0.10 7.24
CA PRO A 7 -52.13 -1.04 8.03
C PRO A 7 -50.93 -1.54 7.23
N THR A 8 -49.75 -1.50 7.82
CA THR A 8 -48.51 -1.96 7.19
C THR A 8 -48.48 -3.48 7.11
N ASN A 9 -48.22 -4.03 5.92
CA ASN A 9 -48.14 -5.47 5.70
C ASN A 9 -46.78 -6.04 6.15
N TRP A 10 -46.70 -6.46 7.40
CA TRP A 10 -45.49 -7.05 8.00
C TRP A 10 -44.99 -8.31 7.30
N ALA A 11 -45.89 -9.13 6.75
CA ALA A 11 -45.51 -10.33 5.99
C ALA A 11 -44.75 -9.99 4.70
N MET A 12 -45.14 -8.90 4.03
CA MET A 12 -44.43 -8.39 2.85
C MET A 12 -43.01 -7.92 3.22
N TRP A 13 -42.88 -7.16 4.30
CA TRP A 13 -41.57 -6.70 4.79
C TRP A 13 -40.65 -7.86 5.20
N GLY A 14 -41.18 -8.88 5.85
CA GLY A 14 -40.43 -10.10 6.17
C GLY A 14 -39.87 -10.79 4.93
N LYS A 15 -40.68 -10.93 3.87
CA LYS A 15 -40.23 -11.51 2.59
C LYS A 15 -39.16 -10.64 1.91
N MET A 16 -39.32 -9.31 1.95
CA MET A 16 -38.35 -8.38 1.36
C MET A 16 -37.01 -8.41 2.11
N LEU A 17 -37.03 -8.48 3.43
CA LEU A 17 -35.81 -8.64 4.23
C LEU A 17 -35.13 -9.98 3.98
N ALA A 18 -35.89 -11.07 3.86
CA ALA A 18 -35.33 -12.38 3.53
C ALA A 18 -34.67 -12.38 2.14
N ALA A 19 -35.35 -11.86 1.12
CA ALA A 19 -34.81 -11.75 -0.23
C ALA A 19 -33.58 -10.84 -0.30
N GLY A 20 -33.62 -9.69 0.38
CA GLY A 20 -32.49 -8.76 0.49
C GLY A 20 -31.30 -9.40 1.20
N GLY A 21 -31.53 -10.10 2.32
CA GLY A 21 -30.49 -10.82 3.04
C GLY A 21 -29.82 -11.90 2.19
N ILE A 22 -30.62 -12.67 1.43
CA ILE A 22 -30.08 -13.67 0.49
C ILE A 22 -29.24 -13.02 -0.59
N CYS A 23 -29.64 -11.87 -1.15
CA CYS A 23 -28.82 -11.18 -2.16
C CYS A 23 -27.52 -10.64 -1.57
N CYS A 24 -27.59 -9.97 -0.41
CA CYS A 24 -26.44 -9.36 0.24
C CYS A 24 -25.41 -10.37 0.75
N ILE A 25 -25.85 -11.55 1.20
CA ILE A 25 -24.95 -12.61 1.69
C ILE A 25 -24.60 -13.59 0.57
N GLY A 26 -25.59 -13.99 -0.23
CA GLY A 26 -25.44 -14.97 -1.30
C GLY A 26 -24.53 -14.49 -2.43
N GLY A 27 -24.53 -13.19 -2.75
CA GLY A 27 -23.60 -12.62 -3.73
C GLY A 27 -22.13 -12.84 -3.32
N PRO A 28 -21.67 -12.29 -2.18
CA PRO A 28 -20.33 -12.52 -1.67
C PRO A 28 -20.00 -14.00 -1.45
N ALA A 29 -20.94 -14.79 -0.92
CA ALA A 29 -20.73 -16.22 -0.68
C ALA A 29 -20.47 -16.99 -1.99
N LEU A 30 -21.23 -16.68 -3.06
CA LEU A 30 -21.02 -17.29 -4.37
C LEU A 30 -19.66 -16.92 -4.96
N VAL A 31 -19.26 -15.65 -4.83
CA VAL A 31 -17.93 -15.20 -5.29
C VAL A 31 -16.83 -15.94 -4.56
N ILE A 32 -16.91 -16.06 -3.24
CA ILE A 32 -15.91 -16.80 -2.43
C ILE A 32 -15.89 -18.28 -2.84
N TRP A 33 -17.05 -18.87 -3.14
CA TRP A 33 -17.13 -20.28 -3.52
C TRP A 33 -16.54 -20.58 -4.91
N VAL A 34 -16.72 -19.69 -5.88
CA VAL A 34 -16.22 -19.89 -7.26
C VAL A 34 -14.78 -19.39 -7.43
N SER A 35 -14.37 -18.37 -6.68
CA SER A 35 -13.05 -17.79 -6.84
C SER A 35 -11.98 -18.76 -6.34
N PRO A 36 -10.96 -19.08 -7.15
CA PRO A 36 -9.88 -19.96 -6.73
C PRO A 36 -9.10 -19.33 -5.56
N THR A 37 -8.61 -20.17 -4.66
CA THR A 37 -7.79 -19.72 -3.53
C THR A 37 -6.42 -19.24 -4.00
N GLU A 38 -5.73 -18.45 -3.17
CA GLU A 38 -4.38 -17.95 -3.50
C GLU A 38 -3.38 -19.09 -3.72
N GLU A 39 -3.55 -20.22 -3.03
CA GLU A 39 -2.68 -21.40 -3.17
C GLU A 39 -2.88 -22.10 -4.51
N GLU A 40 -4.13 -22.27 -4.96
CA GLU A 40 -4.43 -22.82 -6.28
C GLU A 40 -3.93 -21.91 -7.40
N LEU A 41 -3.98 -20.59 -7.19
CA LEU A 41 -3.45 -19.61 -8.13
C LEU A 41 -1.92 -19.67 -8.18
N PHE A 42 -1.27 -19.80 -7.02
CA PHE A 42 0.19 -19.92 -6.91
C PHE A 42 0.71 -21.17 -7.62
N LEU A 43 0.03 -22.31 -7.49
CA LEU A 43 0.40 -23.56 -8.17
C LEU A 43 0.34 -23.45 -9.69
N LYS A 44 -0.51 -22.57 -10.24
CA LYS A 44 -0.62 -22.31 -11.67
C LYS A 44 0.48 -21.37 -12.20
N TYR A 45 1.26 -20.72 -11.34
CA TYR A 45 2.36 -19.85 -11.76
C TYR A 45 3.56 -20.64 -12.28
N ASN A 46 4.36 -19.99 -13.15
CA ASN A 46 5.66 -20.47 -13.57
C ASN A 46 6.60 -20.62 -12.34
N PRO A 47 7.44 -21.68 -12.23
CA PRO A 47 8.36 -21.89 -11.10
C PRO A 47 9.20 -20.67 -10.70
N GLU A 48 9.59 -19.82 -11.65
CA GLU A 48 10.32 -18.59 -11.33
C GLU A 48 9.46 -17.60 -10.51
N LEU A 49 8.20 -17.42 -10.89
CA LEU A 49 7.27 -16.52 -10.21
C LEU A 49 6.87 -17.06 -8.83
N GLN A 50 6.75 -18.39 -8.71
CA GLN A 50 6.56 -19.03 -7.41
C GLN A 50 7.69 -18.67 -6.44
N LYS A 51 8.94 -18.84 -6.89
CA LYS A 51 10.13 -18.49 -6.09
C LYS A 51 10.14 -17.01 -5.68
N ARG A 52 9.95 -16.09 -6.64
CA ARG A 52 9.91 -14.65 -6.35
C ARG A 52 8.78 -14.26 -5.39
N SER A 53 7.61 -14.90 -5.50
CA SER A 53 6.48 -14.59 -4.63
C SER A 53 6.68 -15.12 -3.20
N LEU A 54 7.42 -16.22 -3.02
CA LEU A 54 7.85 -16.72 -1.71
C LEU A 54 8.90 -15.79 -1.09
N GLU A 55 9.92 -15.40 -1.86
CA GLU A 55 10.98 -14.49 -1.42
C GLU A 55 10.42 -13.12 -1.00
N ASN A 56 9.49 -12.58 -1.77
CA ASN A 56 8.95 -11.23 -1.54
C ASN A 56 7.70 -11.21 -0.64
N ARG A 57 7.32 -12.34 -0.03
CA ARG A 57 6.06 -12.43 0.73
C ARG A 57 6.02 -11.45 1.91
N VAL A 58 7.12 -11.41 2.68
CA VAL A 58 7.27 -10.49 3.82
C VAL A 58 7.32 -9.05 3.34
N GLN A 59 8.14 -8.77 2.32
CA GLN A 59 8.24 -7.43 1.74
C GLN A 59 6.89 -6.91 1.26
N LYS A 60 6.08 -7.74 0.61
CA LYS A 60 4.72 -7.34 0.18
C LYS A 60 3.78 -7.04 1.35
N GLN A 61 3.91 -7.75 2.48
CA GLN A 61 3.13 -7.46 3.68
C GLN A 61 3.55 -6.12 4.28
N GLU A 62 4.85 -5.89 4.41
CA GLU A 62 5.39 -4.62 4.90
C GLU A 62 5.01 -3.44 3.99
N ASP A 63 5.10 -3.61 2.67
CA ASP A 63 4.71 -2.61 1.68
C ASP A 63 3.21 -2.28 1.79
N PHE A 64 2.37 -3.30 2.00
CA PHE A 64 0.94 -3.13 2.17
C PHE A 64 0.60 -2.39 3.47
N ASP A 65 1.22 -2.78 4.58
CA ASP A 65 1.03 -2.11 5.87
C ASP A 65 1.49 -0.65 5.82
N HIS A 66 2.66 -0.41 5.22
CA HIS A 66 3.18 0.94 5.01
C HIS A 66 2.24 1.78 4.13
N PHE A 67 1.72 1.20 3.05
CA PHE A 67 0.74 1.85 2.20
C PHE A 67 -0.55 2.20 2.95
N ALA A 68 -1.10 1.26 3.71
CA ALA A 68 -2.30 1.47 4.53
C ALA A 68 -2.09 2.56 5.59
N MET A 69 -0.92 2.59 6.23
CA MET A 69 -0.55 3.64 7.17
C MET A 69 -0.48 5.02 6.49
N LYS A 70 0.13 5.11 5.30
CA LYS A 70 0.18 6.37 4.54
C LYS A 70 -1.21 6.82 4.09
N LEU A 71 -2.07 5.92 3.66
CA LEU A 71 -3.46 6.24 3.33
C LEU A 71 -4.21 6.81 4.54
N ARG A 72 -4.03 6.19 5.71
CA ARG A 72 -4.62 6.69 6.95
C ARG A 72 -4.11 8.09 7.28
N GLU A 73 -2.84 8.37 7.05
CA GLU A 73 -2.26 9.69 7.25
C GLU A 73 -2.83 10.71 6.27
N TYR A 74 -2.91 10.38 4.99
CA TYR A 74 -3.47 11.26 3.97
C TYR A 74 -4.96 11.53 4.18
N SER A 75 -5.70 10.56 4.69
CA SER A 75 -7.11 10.70 5.03
C SER A 75 -7.37 11.72 6.14
N LYS A 76 -6.36 12.11 6.93
CA LYS A 76 -6.51 13.17 7.95
C LYS A 76 -6.50 14.58 7.33
N SER A 77 -6.08 14.73 6.08
CA SER A 77 -6.08 16.01 5.38
C SER A 77 -7.44 16.26 4.75
N ASP A 78 -7.93 17.50 4.82
CA ASP A 78 -9.12 17.95 4.07
C ASP A 78 -8.92 17.97 2.55
N ARG A 79 -7.70 17.72 2.08
CA ARG A 79 -7.38 17.69 0.65
C ARG A 79 -7.57 16.27 0.10
N PRO A 80 -7.91 16.13 -1.19
CA PRO A 80 -8.02 14.82 -1.80
C PRO A 80 -6.73 13.99 -1.64
N ILE A 81 -6.87 12.69 -1.39
CA ILE A 81 -5.77 11.77 -1.08
C ILE A 81 -4.66 11.83 -2.14
N TRP A 82 -5.00 11.94 -3.43
CA TRP A 82 -4.02 12.04 -4.51
C TRP A 82 -3.16 13.30 -4.45
N VAL A 83 -3.71 14.42 -3.95
CA VAL A 83 -2.96 15.66 -3.75
C VAL A 83 -1.99 15.52 -2.58
N ALA A 84 -2.44 14.92 -1.47
CA ALA A 84 -1.60 14.69 -0.31
C ALA A 84 -0.46 13.71 -0.63
N ALA A 85 -0.75 12.61 -1.33
CA ALA A 85 0.23 11.64 -1.79
C ALA A 85 1.27 12.27 -2.72
N GLY A 86 0.84 13.05 -3.72
CA GLY A 86 1.77 13.74 -4.64
C GLY A 86 2.66 14.77 -3.95
N GLN A 87 2.22 15.36 -2.83
CA GLN A 87 3.06 16.25 -2.02
C GLN A 87 4.09 15.48 -1.20
N ASP A 88 3.72 14.34 -0.61
CA ASP A 88 4.65 13.50 0.14
C ASP A 88 5.73 12.89 -0.78
N GLU A 89 5.36 12.50 -2.01
CA GLU A 89 6.31 12.04 -3.02
C GLU A 89 7.33 13.13 -3.40
N ARG A 90 6.87 14.37 -3.62
CA ARG A 90 7.74 15.51 -3.92
C ARG A 90 8.71 15.77 -2.75
N LYS A 91 8.20 15.82 -1.52
CA LYS A 91 9.02 16.00 -0.32
C LYS A 91 10.05 14.89 -0.17
N THR A 92 9.64 13.64 -0.37
CA THR A 92 10.53 12.47 -0.28
C THR A 92 11.63 12.54 -1.34
N ARG A 93 11.29 12.92 -2.58
CA ARG A 93 12.26 13.08 -3.66
C ARG A 93 13.27 14.19 -3.36
N ASP A 94 12.77 15.36 -2.96
CA ASP A 94 13.61 16.52 -2.68
C ASP A 94 14.51 16.28 -1.44
N GLY A 95 13.98 15.57 -0.43
CA GLY A 95 14.74 15.10 0.73
C GLY A 95 15.88 14.14 0.36
N LYS A 96 15.64 13.18 -0.53
CA LYS A 96 16.67 12.26 -1.04
C LYS A 96 17.79 13.00 -1.79
N ILE A 97 17.43 13.98 -2.61
CA ILE A 97 18.40 14.81 -3.34
C ILE A 97 19.26 15.61 -2.35
N ALA A 98 18.64 16.20 -1.32
CA ALA A 98 19.35 16.96 -0.30
C ALA A 98 20.29 16.08 0.54
N GLU A 99 19.86 14.87 0.91
CA GLU A 99 20.68 13.85 1.57
C GLU A 99 21.90 13.47 0.74
N GLN A 100 21.70 13.15 -0.55
CA GLN A 100 22.79 12.81 -1.46
C GLN A 100 23.80 13.96 -1.60
N ALA A 101 23.31 15.21 -1.69
CA ALA A 101 24.18 16.38 -1.76
C ALA A 101 25.05 16.53 -0.50
N LYS A 102 24.48 16.31 0.70
CA LYS A 102 25.22 16.33 1.97
C LYS A 102 26.27 15.23 2.03
N LEU A 103 25.93 14.01 1.65
CA LEU A 103 26.88 12.88 1.62
C LEU A 103 28.06 13.17 0.68
N VAL A 104 27.80 13.77 -0.49
CA VAL A 104 28.86 14.18 -1.42
C VAL A 104 29.74 15.27 -0.81
N GLU A 105 29.17 16.24 -0.10
CA GLU A 105 29.92 17.30 0.57
C GLU A 105 30.79 16.77 1.72
N GLU A 106 30.26 15.85 2.53
CA GLU A 106 31.00 15.16 3.60
C GLU A 106 32.15 14.32 3.04
N MET A 107 31.92 13.59 1.93
CA MET A 107 32.97 12.84 1.25
C MET A 107 34.06 13.75 0.68
N ARG A 108 33.69 14.94 0.17
CA ARG A 108 34.67 15.94 -0.27
C ARG A 108 35.49 16.49 0.89
N LYS A 109 34.86 16.84 2.01
CA LYS A 109 35.56 17.31 3.22
C LYS A 109 36.53 16.26 3.76
N ARG A 110 36.10 14.99 3.88
CA ARG A 110 36.99 13.88 4.26
C ARG A 110 38.19 13.73 3.32
N LYS A 111 37.98 13.88 2.01
CA LYS A 111 39.05 13.81 1.02
C LYS A 111 40.05 14.97 1.15
N GLU A 112 39.57 16.15 1.52
CA GLU A 112 40.41 17.34 1.75
C GLU A 112 41.21 17.23 3.05
N GLU A 113 40.61 16.70 4.12
CA GLU A 113 41.30 16.39 5.38
C GLU A 113 42.40 15.35 5.18
N MET A 114 42.11 14.24 4.47
CA MET A 114 43.13 13.23 4.11
C MET A 114 44.29 13.82 3.28
N ARG A 115 43.99 14.80 2.41
CA ARG A 115 45.01 15.51 1.61
C ARG A 115 45.84 16.46 2.48
N ASN A 116 45.24 17.10 3.46
CA ASN A 116 45.91 18.03 4.37
C ASN A 116 46.80 17.29 5.40
N ASP A 117 46.36 16.12 5.86
CA ASP A 117 47.10 15.29 6.82
C ASP A 117 48.21 14.44 6.17
N GLY A 118 48.44 14.59 4.85
CA GLY A 118 49.52 13.93 4.12
C GLY A 118 49.35 12.41 3.95
N ILE A 119 48.15 11.88 4.24
CA ILE A 119 47.84 10.45 4.13
C ILE A 119 47.66 10.10 2.64
N LYS A 120 48.53 9.23 2.12
CA LYS A 120 48.45 8.78 0.72
C LYS A 120 47.14 8.00 0.51
N PRO A 121 46.37 8.29 -0.56
CA PRO A 121 45.16 7.53 -0.87
C PRO A 121 45.48 6.06 -1.08
N VAL A 122 44.72 5.17 -0.46
CA VAL A 122 44.89 3.72 -0.62
C VAL A 122 44.62 3.34 -2.07
N PRO A 123 45.59 2.77 -2.81
CA PRO A 123 45.40 2.43 -4.21
C PRO A 123 44.52 1.19 -4.32
N GLY A 124 43.37 1.31 -4.99
CA GLY A 124 42.53 0.16 -5.39
C GLY A 124 41.14 0.07 -4.75
N GLY A 125 40.72 1.03 -3.92
CA GLY A 125 39.33 1.10 -3.46
C GLY A 125 38.42 1.68 -4.53
N SER A 126 37.83 0.85 -5.38
CA SER A 126 36.68 1.27 -6.19
C SER A 126 35.52 1.56 -5.25
N LEU A 127 35.08 2.82 -5.22
CA LEU A 127 33.73 3.23 -4.80
C LEU A 127 32.92 3.51 -6.07
#